data_AF-A0A8B9AD87-F1
#
_entry.id   AF-A0A8B9AD87-F1
#
_cell.length_a   1.000
_cell.length_b   1.000
_cell.length_c   1.000
_cell.angle_alpha   90.00
_cell.angle_beta   90.00
_cell.angle_gamma   90.00
#
_symmetry.space_group_name_H-M   'P 1'
#
loop_
_entity.id
_entity.type
_entity.pdbx_description
1 polymer ?
#
loop_
_entity_poly.entity_id
_entity_poly.type
_entity_poly.pdbx_seq_one_letter_code
_entity_poly.pdbx_strand_id
1 'polypeptide(L)' 'MLSAVSPMKMSLALQNVRNVLKPSGTLLFRDYAMGDYAQEKLAKKCQIISNNFYVRGDGTVGGFFLPGGSFLNKILYF' A
#
# COMPACT_ATOMS: atom_id res chain seq x y z
N MET A 1 5.56 -5.02 1.27
CA MET A 1 4.51 -4.26 0.56
C MET A 1 4.29 -2.95 1.29
N LEU A 2 4.10 -1.86 0.56
CA LEU A 2 3.83 -0.55 1.14
C LEU A 2 2.52 -0.56 1.91
N SER A 3 1.55 -1.39 1.51
CA SER A 3 0.29 -1.64 2.24
C SER A 3 0.43 -2.11 3.69
N ALA A 4 1.60 -2.61 4.09
CA ALA A 4 1.88 -3.00 5.48
C ALA A 4 2.57 -1.90 6.29
N VAL A 5 2.94 -0.78 5.66
CA VAL A 5 3.56 0.37 6.31
C VAL A 5 2.45 1.31 6.78
N SER A 6 2.61 1.88 7.98
CA SER A 6 1.70 2.93 8.45
C SER A 6 1.63 4.08 7.43
N PRO A 7 0.44 4.61 7.08
CA PRO A 7 0.30 5.70 6.12
C PRO A 7 1.18 6.91 6.42
N MET A 8 1.38 7.24 7.69
CA MET A 8 2.25 8.36 8.12
C MET A 8 3.72 8.14 7.77
N LYS A 9 4.16 6.88 7.64
CA LYS A 9 5.56 6.50 7.32
C LYS A 9 5.79 6.21 5.84
N MET A 10 4.73 6.08 5.04
CA MET A 10 4.86 5.72 3.63
C MET A 10 5.65 6.75 2.81
N SER A 11 5.46 8.05 3.07
CA SER A 11 6.23 9.12 2.41
C SER A 11 7.74 8.99 2.66
N LEU A 12 8.12 8.72 3.90
CA LEU A 12 9.52 8.51 4.27
C LEU A 12 10.09 7.24 3.61
N ALA A 13 9.31 6.16 3.55
CA ALA A 13 9.72 4.94 2.86
C ALA A 13 10.00 5.19 1.37
N LEU A 14 9.17 5.98 0.69
CA LEU A 14 9.38 6.36 -0.71
C LEU A 14 10.62 7.24 -0.90
N GLN A 15 10.87 8.19 0.01
CA GLN A 15 12.10 9.01 -0.02
C GLN A 15 13.36 8.15 0.13
N ASN A 16 13.33 7.15 1.02
CA ASN A 16 14.45 6.23 1.20
C ASN A 16 14.71 5.41 -0.08
N VAL A 17 13.64 4.94 -0.74
CA VAL A 17 13.77 4.24 -2.04
C VAL A 17 14.39 5.16 -3.08
N ARG A 18 13.94 6.41 -3.20
CA ARG A 18 14.50 7.39 -4.14
C ARG A 18 16.01 7.59 -3.95
N ASN A 19 16.48 7.68 -2.71
CA ASN A 19 17.89 7.92 -2.41
C ASN A 19 18.82 6.77 -2.82
N VAL A 20 18.29 5.56 -3.02
CA VAL A 20 19.07 4.39 -3.44
C VAL A 20 18.83 4.00 -4.89
N LEU A 21 17.91 4.67 -5.60
CA LEU A 21 17.71 4.46 -7.03
C LEU A 21 18.91 5.00 -7.80
N LYS A 22 19.28 4.27 -8.87
CA LYS A 22 20.24 4.79 -9.85
C LYS A 22 19.69 6.06 -10.50
N PRO A 23 20.55 6.98 -10.98
CA PRO A 23 20.11 8.06 -11.85
C PRO A 23 19.26 7.50 -13.00
N SER A 24 18.09 8.08 -13.24
CA SER A 24 17.08 7.59 -14.21
C SER A 24 16.47 6.21 -13.92
N GLY A 25 16.65 5.68 -12.71
CA GLY A 25 15.99 4.46 -12.26
C GLY A 25 14.47 4.64 -12.18
N THR A 26 13.72 3.62 -12.56
CA THR A 26 12.25 3.63 -12.49
C THR A 26 11.79 2.77 -11.31
N LEU A 27 10.88 3.33 -10.49
CA LEU A 27 10.18 2.58 -9.45
C LEU A 27 8.85 2.03 -9.99
N LEU A 28 8.72 0.72 -10.05
CA LEU A 28 7.43 0.07 -10.37
C LEU A 28 6.68 -0.24 -9.08
N PHE A 29 5.48 0.32 -8.96
CA PHE A 29 4.63 0.09 -7.79
C PHE A 29 3.68 -1.09 -8.03
N ARG A 30 3.76 -2.11 -7.17
CA ARG A 30 2.87 -3.27 -7.17
C ARG A 30 2.45 -3.58 -5.73
N ASP A 31 1.17 -3.44 -5.45
CA ASP A 31 0.59 -3.73 -4.15
C ASP A 31 -0.91 -4.03 -4.28
N TYR A 32 -1.58 -4.34 -3.16
CA TYR A 32 -3.01 -4.63 -3.14
C TYR A 32 -3.85 -3.41 -3.54
N ALA A 33 -4.85 -3.63 -4.39
CA ALA A 33 -5.79 -2.61 -4.83
C ALA A 33 -7.19 -2.84 -4.25
N MET A 34 -7.97 -1.76 -4.14
CA MET A 34 -9.38 -1.86 -3.75
C MET A 34 -10.13 -2.76 -4.74
N GLY A 35 -10.91 -3.69 -4.22
CA GLY A 35 -11.66 -4.68 -5.00
C GLY A 35 -10.88 -5.97 -5.27
N ASP A 36 -9.63 -6.08 -4.81
CA ASP A 36 -8.87 -7.32 -4.96
C ASP A 36 -9.55 -8.49 -4.24
N TYR A 37 -9.41 -9.69 -4.80
CA TYR A 37 -9.93 -10.92 -4.19
C TYR A 37 -9.43 -11.16 -2.75
N ALA A 38 -8.21 -10.69 -2.43
CA ALA A 38 -7.69 -10.72 -1.07
C ALA A 38 -8.51 -9.84 -0.12
N GLN A 39 -8.96 -8.66 -0.56
CA GLN A 39 -9.83 -7.77 0.22
C GLN A 39 -11.16 -8.46 0.52
N GLU A 40 -11.79 -9.05 -0.50
CA GLU A 40 -13.05 -9.76 -0.34
C GLU A 40 -12.94 -10.91 0.67
N LYS A 41 -11.85 -11.68 0.61
CA LYS A 41 -11.59 -12.77 1.56
C LYS A 41 -11.49 -12.28 3.00
N LEU A 42 -10.78 -11.18 3.22
CA LEU A 42 -10.61 -10.60 4.56
C LEU A 42 -11.93 -10.00 5.07
N ALA A 43 -12.71 -9.35 4.19
CA ALA A 43 -14.04 -8.85 4.51
C ALA A 43 -14.99 -9.98 4.93
N LYS A 44 -15.01 -11.10 4.19
CA LYS A 44 -15.81 -12.30 4.55
C LYS A 44 -15.40 -12.95 5.87
N LYS A 45 -14.18 -12.72 6.33
CA LYS A 45 -13.67 -13.19 7.62
C LYS A 45 -13.89 -12.19 8.76
N CYS A 46 -14.61 -11.09 8.52
CA CYS A 46 -14.82 -10.00 9.48
C CYS A 46 -13.51 -9.38 10.01
N GLN A 47 -12.45 -9.36 9.20
CA GLN A 47 -11.13 -8.85 9.61
C GLN A 47 -10.93 -7.36 9.29
N ILE A 48 -11.99 -6.55 9.39
CA ILE A 48 -11.98 -5.13 9.01
C ILE A 48 -11.56 -4.29 10.22
N ILE A 49 -10.55 -3.43 10.05
CA ILE A 49 -10.16 -2.43 11.06
C ILE A 49 -10.80 -1.09 10.74
N SER A 50 -10.72 -0.67 9.46
CA SER A 50 -11.30 0.57 8.96
C SER A 50 -11.42 0.49 7.43
N ASN A 51 -11.89 1.56 6.79
CA ASN A 51 -12.08 1.59 5.36
C ASN A 51 -10.76 1.28 4.62
N ASN A 52 -10.75 0.20 3.82
CA ASN A 52 -9.57 -0.33 3.11
C ASN A 52 -8.41 -0.84 3.99
N PHE A 53 -8.59 -1.03 5.30
CA PHE A 53 -7.57 -1.61 6.19
C PHE A 53 -8.10 -2.85 6.92
N TYR A 54 -7.32 -3.92 6.86
CA TYR A 54 -7.70 -5.23 7.36
C TYR A 54 -6.58 -5.84 8.20
N VAL A 55 -6.95 -6.57 9.25
CA VAL A 55 -6.02 -7.41 10.00
C VAL A 55 -5.85 -8.75 9.29
N ARG A 56 -4.64 -9.28 9.26
CA ARG A 56 -4.33 -10.61 8.71
C ARG A 56 -4.24 -11.63 9.85
N GLY A 57 -4.24 -12.91 9.50
CA GLY A 57 -4.18 -14.01 10.49
C GLY A 57 -2.89 -14.03 11.34
N ASP A 58 -1.83 -13.37 10.88
CA ASP A 58 -0.56 -13.20 11.58
C ASP A 58 -0.51 -11.92 12.46
N GLY A 59 -1.64 -11.21 12.58
CA GLY A 59 -1.74 -9.95 13.34
C GLY A 59 -1.20 -8.72 12.62
N THR A 60 -0.68 -8.86 11.39
CA THR A 60 -0.24 -7.70 10.59
C THR A 60 -1.42 -6.98 9.93
N VAL A 61 -1.24 -5.72 9.57
CA VAL A 61 -2.24 -4.92 8.86
C VAL A 61 -1.93 -4.91 7.36
N GLY A 62 -2.96 -5.10 6.54
CA GLY A 62 -2.92 -4.89 5.10
C GLY A 62 -3.87 -3.79 4.66
N GLY A 63 -3.33 -2.74 4.06
CA GLY A 63 -4.09 -1.72 3.32
C GLY A 63 -4.36 -2.12 1.87
N PHE A 64 -5.40 -1.54 1.28
CA PHE A 64 -5.76 -1.69 -0.13
C PHE A 64 -5.80 -0.33 -0.82
N PHE A 65 -5.03 -0.14 -1.88
CA PHE A 65 -4.87 1.15 -2.55
C PHE A 65 -6.00 1.43 -3.54
N LEU A 66 -6.48 2.67 -3.57
CA LEU A 66 -7.47 3.11 -4.56
C LEU A 66 -6.79 3.34 -5.92
N PRO A 67 -7.31 2.76 -7.02
CA PRO A 67 -6.88 3.13 -8.37
C PRO A 67 -7.03 4.63 -8.59
N GLY A 68 -5.97 5.30 -9.10
CA GLY A 68 -5.97 6.75 -9.32
C GLY A 68 -6.02 7.61 -8.04
N GLY A 69 -5.88 7.00 -6.85
CA GLY A 69 -5.91 7.71 -5.58
C GLY A 69 -4.78 8.74 -5.45
N SER A 70 -5.03 9.80 -4.67
CA SER A 70 -4.07 10.89 -4.42
C SER A 70 -2.69 10.41 -3.94
N PHE A 71 -2.63 9.26 -3.26
CA PHE A 71 -1.39 8.63 -2.83
C PHE A 71 -0.59 8.02 -3.99
N LEU A 72 -1.23 7.30 -4.92
CA LEU A 72 -0.54 6.73 -6.08
C LEU A 72 0.01 7.83 -6.99
N ASN A 73 -0.71 8.94 -7.12
CA ASN A 73 -0.21 10.11 -7.83
C ASN A 73 1.07 10.64 -7.20
N LYS A 74 1.20 10.62 -5.86
CA LYS A 74 2.46 11.00 -5.21
C LYS A 74 3.60 10.05 -5.58
N ILE A 75 3.36 8.74 -5.70
CA ILE A 75 4.37 7.76 -6.12
C ILE A 75 4.91 8.06 -7.52
N LEU A 76 4.05 8.47 -8.46
CA LEU A 76 4.43 8.75 -9.84
C LEU A 76 5.33 9.99 -10.01
N TYR A 77 5.32 10.90 -9.04
CA TYR A 77 6.13 12.13 -9.06
C TYR A 77 7.29 12.09 -8.04
N PHE A 78 7.60 10.92 -7.47
CA PHE A 78 8.83 10.69 -6.69
C PHE A 78 10.01 10.31 -7.57
#